data_AF-L2G0X2-F1
#
_entry.id   AF-L2G0X2-F1
#
_cell.length_a   1.000
_cell.length_b   1.000
_cell.length_c   1.000
_cell.angle_alpha   90.00
_cell.angle_beta   90.00
_cell.angle_gamma   90.00
#
_symmetry.space_group_name_H-M   'P 1'
#
loop_
_entity.id
_entity.type
_entity.pdbx_description
1 polymer ?
#
loop_
_entity_poly.entity_id
_entity_poly.type
_entity_poly.pdbx_seq_one_letter_code
_entity_poly.pdbx_strand_id
1 'polypeptide(L)'
;MWSLSALVLQEWLRQARKVCSGASGRNGGHVKPDTYFNVPKYTKLYGAGEAAKLAAFEASNVYAVKELVGSEGLDCDFDLTRAVDVYLDPEHAKQTEAAYRELLKAGKANEGCGLHA
;
A
#
# COMPACT_ATOMS: atom_id res chain seq x y z
N MET A 1 4.33 -19.64 -1.84
CA MET A 1 4.63 -19.98 -3.25
C MET A 1 4.67 -18.68 -4.06
N TRP A 2 5.85 -18.06 -4.19
CA TRP A 2 6.06 -16.82 -4.96
C TRP A 2 5.53 -17.01 -6.39
N SER A 3 4.82 -16.02 -6.95
CA SER A 3 3.89 -16.16 -8.10
C SER A 3 4.47 -16.65 -9.44
N LEU A 4 5.75 -17.07 -9.46
CA LEU A 4 6.47 -17.55 -10.63
C LEU A 4 6.69 -19.08 -10.65
N SER A 5 6.18 -19.82 -9.67
CA SER A 5 6.51 -21.26 -9.53
C SER A 5 5.62 -22.23 -10.32
N ALA A 6 4.74 -21.77 -11.21
CA ALA A 6 3.88 -22.64 -12.03
C ALA A 6 4.31 -22.82 -13.50
N LEU A 7 5.39 -22.18 -13.95
CA LEU A 7 5.95 -22.37 -15.30
C LEU A 7 7.46 -22.56 -15.17
N VAL A 8 7.97 -23.67 -15.72
CA VAL A 8 9.41 -23.95 -15.81
C VAL A 8 10.06 -22.96 -16.78
N LEU A 9 10.32 -21.75 -16.29
CA LEU A 9 11.24 -20.78 -16.86
C LEU A 9 12.41 -20.69 -15.89
N GLN A 10 13.59 -21.15 -16.30
CA GLN A 10 14.82 -20.96 -15.54
C GLN A 10 15.29 -19.50 -15.66
N GLU A 11 14.55 -18.60 -15.04
CA GLU A 11 14.91 -17.18 -14.97
C GLU A 11 15.90 -16.97 -13.80
N TRP A 12 17.09 -16.42 -14.07
CA TRP A 12 18.09 -16.10 -13.04
C TRP A 12 18.04 -14.62 -12.67
N LEU A 13 17.71 -14.29 -11.41
CA LEU A 13 17.78 -12.93 -10.90
C LEU A 13 19.22 -12.55 -10.52
N ARG A 14 19.87 -11.65 -11.28
CA ARG A 14 21.20 -11.13 -10.93
C ARG A 14 21.11 -9.84 -10.10
N GLN A 15 21.87 -9.79 -9.01
CA GLN A 15 22.09 -8.58 -8.24
C GLN A 15 23.58 -8.23 -8.26
N ALA A 16 23.90 -6.95 -8.50
CA ALA A 16 25.29 -6.47 -8.49
C ALA A 16 25.93 -6.55 -7.09
N ARG A 17 25.11 -6.63 -6.05
CA ARG A 17 25.50 -6.78 -4.64
C ARG A 17 24.69 -7.91 -3.99
N LYS A 18 24.74 -8.02 -2.66
CA LYS A 18 23.91 -8.96 -1.89
C LYS A 18 22.42 -8.71 -2.13
N VAL A 19 21.65 -9.80 -2.12
CA VAL A 19 20.18 -9.76 -2.21
C VAL A 19 19.61 -8.77 -1.20
N CYS A 20 18.70 -7.91 -1.65
CA CYS A 20 18.01 -6.90 -0.84
C CYS A 20 18.91 -5.79 -0.25
N SER A 21 20.20 -5.70 -0.59
CA SER A 21 21.11 -4.64 -0.07
C SER A 21 20.81 -3.21 -0.56
N GLY A 22 19.77 -3.03 -1.38
CA GLY A 22 19.36 -1.75 -1.95
C GLY A 22 18.36 -0.98 -1.09
N ALA A 23 17.31 -0.46 -1.72
CA ALA A 23 16.19 0.17 -1.01
C ALA A 23 15.39 -0.84 -0.18
N SER A 24 15.24 -2.08 -0.67
CA SER A 24 14.48 -3.13 0.01
C SER A 24 14.98 -3.43 1.42
N GLY A 25 16.29 -3.53 1.66
CA GLY A 25 16.85 -3.77 2.99
C GLY A 25 17.06 -2.53 3.86
N ARG A 26 16.67 -1.34 3.38
CA ARG A 26 16.85 -0.05 4.08
C ARG A 26 15.56 0.77 4.19
N ASN A 27 14.41 0.17 3.88
CA ASN A 27 13.12 0.84 4.02
C ASN A 27 12.65 0.79 5.49
N GLY A 28 11.65 1.61 5.85
CA GLY A 28 11.14 1.71 7.22
C GLY A 28 10.20 0.59 7.68
N GLY A 29 10.04 -0.48 6.90
CA GLY A 29 9.27 -1.69 7.24
C GLY A 29 7.75 -1.60 7.10
N HIS A 30 7.20 -0.44 6.74
CA HIS A 30 5.75 -0.23 6.74
C HIS A 30 5.08 -0.84 5.50
N VAL A 31 4.11 -1.72 5.71
CA VAL A 31 3.14 -2.16 4.71
C VAL A 31 1.83 -1.41 4.96
N LYS A 32 1.84 -0.09 4.74
CA LYS A 32 0.69 0.79 4.93
C LYS A 32 0.13 1.22 3.57
N PRO A 33 -1.15 0.97 3.27
CA PRO A 33 -1.76 1.40 2.02
C PRO A 33 -2.12 2.88 2.07
N ASP A 34 -1.93 3.60 0.96
CA ASP A 34 -2.49 4.92 0.77
C ASP A 34 -3.83 4.83 0.03
N THR A 35 -4.91 5.02 0.79
CA THR A 35 -6.27 4.89 0.28
C THR A 35 -7.00 6.23 0.17
N TYR A 36 -6.34 7.35 0.51
CA TYR A 36 -7.02 8.65 0.54
C TYR A 36 -6.12 9.85 0.24
N PHE A 37 -4.84 9.83 0.63
CA PHE A 37 -4.00 11.03 0.60
C PHE A 37 -3.50 11.34 -0.81
N ASN A 38 -2.86 10.37 -1.48
CA ASN A 38 -2.40 10.55 -2.86
C ASN A 38 -3.45 10.19 -3.92
N VAL A 39 -4.60 9.61 -3.53
CA VAL A 39 -5.65 9.24 -4.49
C VAL A 39 -6.13 10.42 -5.36
N PRO A 40 -6.33 11.66 -4.83
CA PRO A 40 -6.65 12.83 -5.65
C PRO A 40 -5.56 13.17 -6.66
N LYS A 41 -4.28 13.09 -6.24
CA LYS A 41 -3.12 13.32 -7.11
C LYS A 41 -3.09 12.30 -8.25
N TYR A 42 -3.24 11.02 -7.96
CA TYR A 42 -3.25 9.98 -8.98
C TYR A 42 -4.49 10.03 -9.87
N THR A 43 -5.63 10.47 -9.33
CA THR A 43 -6.83 10.74 -10.12
C THR A 43 -6.59 11.82 -11.16
N LYS A 44 -5.89 12.91 -10.80
CA LYS A 44 -5.51 13.98 -11.73
C LYS A 44 -4.53 13.51 -12.82
N LEU A 45 -3.59 12.63 -12.47
CA LEU A 45 -2.54 12.17 -13.38
C LEU A 45 -3.01 11.05 -14.33
N TYR A 46 -3.80 10.10 -13.82
CA TYR A 46 -4.10 8.83 -14.51
C TYR A 46 -5.60 8.56 -14.67
N GLY A 47 -6.44 9.47 -14.18
CA GLY A 47 -7.88 9.28 -14.16
C GLY A 47 -8.35 8.44 -12.97
N ALA A 48 -9.63 8.58 -12.65
CA ALA A 48 -10.20 8.05 -11.42
C ALA A 48 -10.36 6.51 -11.42
N GLY A 49 -10.24 5.84 -12.56
CA GLY A 49 -10.26 4.38 -12.67
C GLY A 49 -8.93 3.77 -12.25
N GLU A 50 -7.82 4.26 -12.81
CA GLU A 50 -6.47 3.77 -12.49
C GLU A 50 -6.06 4.12 -11.06
N ALA A 51 -6.44 5.31 -10.56
CA ALA A 51 -6.21 5.66 -9.16
C ALA A 51 -6.94 4.71 -8.19
N ALA A 52 -8.16 4.28 -8.52
CA ALA A 52 -8.90 3.33 -7.70
C ALA A 52 -8.26 1.92 -7.72
N LYS A 53 -7.77 1.48 -8.88
CA LYS A 53 -7.01 0.22 -8.98
C LYS A 53 -5.74 0.25 -8.14
N LEU A 54 -5.01 1.36 -8.15
CA LEU A 54 -3.80 1.53 -7.34
C LEU A 54 -4.12 1.46 -5.84
N ALA A 55 -5.13 2.20 -5.37
CA ALA A 55 -5.54 2.17 -3.97
C ALA A 55 -6.01 0.76 -3.52
N ALA A 56 -6.77 0.06 -4.37
CA ALA A 56 -7.20 -1.31 -4.12
C ALA A 56 -6.02 -2.29 -4.08
N PHE A 57 -5.06 -2.14 -5.00
CA PHE A 57 -3.84 -2.94 -5.04
C PHE A 57 -3.03 -2.77 -3.75
N GLU A 58 -2.76 -1.54 -3.33
CA GLU A 58 -2.04 -1.26 -2.08
C GLU A 58 -2.75 -1.85 -0.86
N ALA A 59 -4.08 -1.68 -0.76
CA ALA A 59 -4.86 -2.24 0.34
C ALA A 59 -4.83 -3.77 0.37
N SER A 60 -4.90 -4.42 -0.80
CA SER A 60 -4.83 -5.89 -0.89
C SER A 60 -3.46 -6.44 -0.47
N ASN A 61 -2.37 -5.69 -0.68
CA ASN A 61 -1.03 -6.15 -0.36
C ASN A 61 -0.79 -6.31 1.14
N VAL A 62 -1.50 -5.57 1.99
CA VAL A 62 -1.42 -5.73 3.46
C VAL A 62 -1.77 -7.17 3.86
N TYR A 63 -2.90 -7.67 3.33
CA TYR A 63 -3.39 -9.00 3.63
C TYR A 63 -2.62 -10.08 2.87
N ALA A 64 -2.19 -9.81 1.64
CA ALA A 64 -1.36 -10.73 0.86
C ALA A 64 -0.01 -11.01 1.56
N VAL A 65 0.63 -9.99 2.16
CA VAL A 65 1.86 -10.17 2.93
C VAL A 65 1.59 -10.99 4.19
N LYS A 66 0.49 -10.70 4.91
CA LYS A 66 0.09 -11.49 6.09
C LYS A 66 -0.12 -12.96 5.73
N GLU A 67 -0.82 -13.23 4.64
CA GLU A 67 -1.07 -14.58 4.15
C GLU A 67 0.23 -15.28 3.75
N LEU A 68 1.13 -14.60 3.04
CA LEU A 68 2.42 -15.13 2.63
C LEU A 68 3.27 -15.53 3.85
N VAL A 69 3.40 -14.64 4.85
CA VAL A 69 4.18 -14.89 6.05
C VAL A 69 3.64 -16.09 6.81
N GLY A 70 2.31 -16.17 6.98
CA GLY A 70 1.67 -17.27 7.69
C GLY A 70 1.72 -18.60 6.94
N SER A 71 1.43 -18.60 5.64
CA SER A 71 1.37 -19.83 4.83
C SER A 71 2.73 -20.47 4.61
N GLU A 72 3.79 -19.67 4.49
CA GLU A 72 5.15 -20.16 4.29
C GLU A 72 5.94 -20.32 5.61
N GLY A 73 5.34 -19.96 6.75
CA GLY A 73 6.00 -20.03 8.06
C GLY A 73 7.27 -19.19 8.13
N LEU A 74 7.26 -17.97 7.57
CA LEU A 74 8.42 -17.11 7.52
C LEU A 74 8.74 -16.54 8.91
N ASP A 75 9.93 -16.84 9.40
CA ASP A 75 10.49 -16.23 10.61
C ASP A 75 10.92 -14.79 10.32
N CYS A 76 10.03 -13.83 10.58
CA CYS A 76 10.26 -12.41 10.37
C CYS A 76 9.42 -11.55 11.33
N ASP A 77 9.77 -10.27 11.46
CA ASP A 77 9.12 -9.32 12.37
C ASP A 77 7.80 -8.73 11.82
N PHE A 78 7.06 -9.47 10.98
CA PHE A 78 5.79 -8.95 10.44
C PHE A 78 4.69 -8.96 11.51
N ASP A 79 4.11 -7.79 11.77
CA ASP A 79 2.97 -7.62 12.66
C ASP A 79 1.85 -6.83 11.97
N LEU A 80 0.63 -7.39 11.96
CA LEU A 80 -0.54 -6.70 11.40
C LEU A 80 -1.16 -5.81 12.48
N THR A 81 -0.92 -4.51 12.35
CA THR A 81 -1.42 -3.51 13.29
C THR A 81 -2.11 -2.34 12.58
N ARG A 82 -2.61 -1.38 13.36
CA ARG A 82 -3.27 -0.16 12.86
C ARG A 82 -2.25 0.96 12.73
N ALA A 83 -2.42 1.79 11.71
CA ALA A 83 -1.68 3.03 11.54
C ALA A 83 -2.62 4.24 11.60
N VAL A 84 -2.13 5.35 12.15
CA VAL A 84 -2.86 6.62 12.22
C VAL A 84 -1.98 7.71 11.62
N ASP A 85 -2.57 8.57 10.80
CA ASP A 85 -1.92 9.79 10.32
C ASP A 85 -2.43 10.98 11.13
N VAL A 86 -1.51 11.83 11.59
CA VAL A 86 -1.83 13.03 12.36
C VAL A 86 -1.40 14.25 11.57
N TYR A 87 -2.35 15.14 11.29
CA TYR A 87 -2.09 16.40 10.60
C TYR A 87 -1.84 17.50 11.63
N LEU A 88 -0.63 18.07 11.62
CA LEU A 88 -0.23 19.14 12.52
C LEU A 88 -0.56 20.54 11.98
N ASP A 89 -0.79 20.64 10.67
CA ASP A 89 -1.21 21.88 10.01
C ASP A 89 -2.73 21.89 9.79
N PRO A 90 -3.48 22.84 10.36
CA PRO A 90 -4.94 22.87 10.26
C PRO A 90 -5.47 23.04 8.84
N GLU A 91 -4.75 23.75 7.98
CA GLU A 91 -5.17 23.99 6.61
C GLU A 91 -4.99 22.71 5.77
N HIS A 92 -3.86 22.02 5.93
CA HIS A 92 -3.61 20.72 5.33
C HIS A 92 -4.62 19.68 5.80
N ALA A 93 -4.98 19.67 7.08
CA ALA A 93 -6.01 18.78 7.63
C ALA A 93 -7.36 18.99 6.91
N LYS A 94 -7.80 20.24 6.77
CA LYS A 94 -9.06 20.58 6.06
C LYS A 94 -9.03 20.16 4.60
N GLN A 95 -7.91 20.39 3.90
CA GLN A 95 -7.76 20.02 2.49
C GLN A 95 -7.82 18.50 2.30
N THR A 96 -7.13 17.74 3.14
CA THR A 96 -7.17 16.27 3.11
C THR A 96 -8.56 15.75 3.44
N GLU A 97 -9.22 16.31 4.47
CA GLU A 97 -10.58 15.91 4.85
C GLU A 97 -11.57 16.16 3.72
N ALA A 98 -11.52 17.34 3.10
CA ALA A 98 -12.37 17.68 1.96
C ALA A 98 -12.15 16.71 0.79
N ALA A 99 -10.89 16.42 0.45
CA ALA A 99 -10.57 15.45 -0.59
C ALA A 99 -11.08 14.04 -0.27
N TYR A 100 -10.93 13.60 0.99
CA TYR A 100 -11.44 12.30 1.44
C TYR A 100 -12.98 12.22 1.34
N ARG A 101 -13.69 13.29 1.71
CA ARG A 101 -15.16 13.35 1.59
C ARG A 101 -15.63 13.25 0.14
N GLU A 102 -14.89 13.82 -0.81
CA GLU A 102 -15.20 13.65 -2.23
C GLU A 102 -14.95 12.20 -2.71
N LEU A 103 -13.90 11.53 -2.21
CA LEU A 103 -13.67 10.12 -2.50
C LEU A 103 -14.79 9.22 -1.98
N LEU A 104 -15.32 9.51 -0.78
CA LEU A 104 -16.47 8.82 -0.21
C LEU A 104 -17.72 8.98 -1.09
N LYS A 105 -18.04 10.22 -1.51
CA LYS A 105 -19.18 10.49 -2.40
C LYS A 105 -19.07 9.75 -3.74
N ALA A 106 -17.85 9.58 -4.24
CA ALA A 106 -17.59 8.87 -5.49
C ALA A 106 -17.63 7.34 -5.34
N GLY A 107 -17.78 6.80 -4.13
CA GLY A 107 -17.74 5.36 -3.86
C GLY A 107 -16.35 4.74 -4.05
N LYS A 108 -15.29 5.53 -3.87
CA LYS A 108 -13.89 5.13 -4.15
C LYS A 108 -12.99 5.05 -2.92
N ALA A 109 -13.51 5.38 -1.75
CA ALA A 109 -12.79 5.21 -0.49
C ALA A 109 -12.91 3.77 -0.01
N ASN A 110 -11.83 3.20 0.52
CA ASN A 110 -11.84 1.86 1.10
C ASN A 110 -12.32 1.91 2.56
N GLU A 111 -13.34 1.13 2.92
CA GLU A 111 -14.06 1.20 4.20
C GLU A 111 -13.19 0.87 5.43
N GLY A 112 -12.04 0.21 5.25
CA GLY A 112 -11.09 -0.13 6.32
C GLY A 112 -10.12 0.99 6.72
N CYS A 113 -10.08 2.11 6.00
CA CYS A 113 -9.23 3.28 6.29
C CYS A 113 -10.13 4.52 6.49
N GLY A 114 -10.78 4.58 7.65
CA GLY A 114 -11.57 5.75 8.05
C GLY A 114 -10.68 6.92 8.43
N LEU A 115 -10.95 8.11 7.89
CA LEU A 115 -10.44 9.36 8.46
C LEU A 115 -11.33 9.74 9.65
N HIS A 116 -10.76 9.74 10.85
CA HIS A 116 -11.43 10.24 12.06
C HIS A 116 -10.96 11.67 12.29
N ALA A 117 -11.80 12.65 11.96
CA ALA A 117 -11.60 14.07 12.23
C ALA A 117 -12.26 14.46 13.57
#